data_AF-A0A1G2XLF1-F1
#
_entry.id   AF-A0A1G2XLF1-F1
#
_cell.length_a   1.000
_cell.length_b   1.000
_cell.length_c   1.000
_cell.angle_alpha   90.00
_cell.angle_beta   90.00
_cell.angle_gamma   90.00
#
_symmetry.space_group_name_H-M   'P 1'
#
loop_
_entity.id
_entity.type
_entity.pdbx_description
1 polymer ?
#
loop_
_entity_poly.entity_id
_entity_poly.type
_entity_poly.pdbx_seq_one_letter_code
_entity_poly.pdbx_strand_id
1 'polypeptide(L)'
;MKYAESKKKTYIVFAGFLAGISYWCKEVGICAIVILPIITGRKGFVKEAFIIAGIGVFIALGYMLYNCLVNPEAFSKILTLYNEHHMNKTKFNIIIRYITEARLAQIPATFGLGYLLWFWFAIAYSIGKRDTIVPFATFIFLMTLCAVSSDVFSYGWYFLPLYPFMAIAGGLFMRDFISKPNTAKALLILLVLVAVPLKEILPENLNNSQWLFRCYLALGILPFLVFDFLKNRITGIIAKTTCYIYISFLIIMNIYIVYHLTDLYDPLKMYGY
;
A
#
# COMPACT_ATOMS: atom_id res chain seq x y z
N MET A 1 -0.77 23.80 1.56
CA MET A 1 -1.89 23.39 2.45
C MET A 1 -2.61 24.68 2.73
N LYS A 2 -3.80 24.91 2.15
CA LYS A 2 -4.39 26.26 2.07
C LYS A 2 -4.50 26.99 3.41
N TYR A 3 -4.64 26.28 4.52
CA TYR A 3 -4.55 26.87 5.86
C TYR A 3 -3.17 27.49 6.17
N ALA A 4 -2.07 26.83 5.83
CA ALA A 4 -0.72 27.35 6.04
C ALA A 4 -0.48 28.66 5.26
N GLU A 5 -1.12 28.80 4.10
CA GLU A 5 -1.03 29.97 3.21
C GLU A 5 -1.97 31.11 3.66
N SER A 6 -3.18 30.79 4.11
CA SER A 6 -4.24 31.79 4.36
C SER A 6 -4.59 32.03 5.83
N LYS A 7 -4.17 31.14 6.73
CA LYS A 7 -4.51 31.10 8.17
C LYS A 7 -6.01 31.10 8.50
N LYS A 8 -6.89 30.88 7.52
CA LYS A 8 -8.35 30.88 7.72
C LYS A 8 -8.79 29.62 8.48
N LYS A 9 -9.41 29.81 9.66
CA LYS A 9 -9.90 28.72 10.53
C LYS A 9 -10.93 27.80 9.86
N THR A 10 -11.63 28.28 8.83
CA THR A 10 -12.57 27.48 8.04
C THR A 10 -11.92 26.24 7.43
N TYR A 11 -10.65 26.31 7.00
CA TYR A 11 -9.94 25.15 6.47
C TYR A 11 -9.65 24.08 7.52
N ILE A 12 -9.44 24.47 8.77
CA ILE A 12 -9.23 23.54 9.89
C ILE A 12 -10.53 22.82 10.22
N VAL A 13 -11.63 23.56 10.32
CA VAL A 13 -12.96 22.99 10.56
C VAL A 13 -13.35 22.04 9.44
N PHE A 14 -13.15 22.45 8.18
CA PHE A 14 -13.49 21.62 7.03
C PHE A 14 -12.60 20.37 6.93
N ALA A 15 -11.32 20.47 7.27
CA ALA A 15 -10.43 19.31 7.33
C ALA A 15 -10.87 18.30 8.39
N GLY A 16 -11.24 18.76 9.59
CA GLY A 16 -11.80 17.89 10.63
C GLY A 16 -13.13 17.26 10.21
N PHE A 17 -14.00 18.04 9.56
CA PHE A 17 -15.29 17.58 9.07
C PHE A 17 -15.14 16.47 8.02
N LEU A 18 -14.31 16.70 7.01
CA LEU A 18 -14.01 15.70 5.98
C LEU A 18 -13.32 14.46 6.55
N ALA A 19 -12.46 14.61 7.57
CA ALA A 19 -11.83 13.47 8.23
C ALA A 19 -12.87 12.55 8.88
N GLY A 20 -13.85 13.13 9.57
CA GLY A 20 -14.94 12.37 10.18
C GLY A 20 -15.87 11.73 9.16
N ILE A 21 -16.28 12.47 8.12
CA ILE A 21 -17.12 11.93 7.04
C ILE A 21 -16.42 10.79 6.29
N SER A 22 -15.09 10.85 6.15
CA SER A 22 -14.35 9.77 5.51
C SER A 22 -14.62 8.42 6.17
N TYR A 23 -14.80 8.38 7.50
CA TYR A 23 -15.16 7.17 8.23
C TYR A 23 -16.60 6.71 7.94
N TRP A 24 -17.54 7.65 7.81
CA TRP A 24 -18.93 7.34 7.44
C TRP A 24 -19.02 6.73 6.03
N CYS A 25 -18.14 7.13 5.12
CA CYS A 25 -18.08 6.53 3.79
C CYS A 25 -17.50 5.10 3.84
N LYS A 26 -16.48 4.87 4.67
CA LYS A 26 -15.85 3.56 4.85
C LYS A 26 -15.00 3.53 6.12
N GLU A 27 -14.98 2.39 6.80
CA GLU A 27 -14.23 2.20 8.06
C GLU A 27 -12.75 2.58 7.97
N VAL A 28 -12.10 2.28 6.84
CA VAL A 28 -10.69 2.66 6.59
C VAL A 28 -10.45 4.17 6.60
N GLY A 29 -11.50 4.98 6.39
CA GLY A 29 -11.44 6.43 6.45
C GLY A 29 -11.07 6.98 7.83
N ILE A 30 -11.10 6.16 8.88
CA ILE A 30 -10.61 6.53 10.22
C ILE A 30 -9.14 7.00 10.20
N CYS A 31 -8.34 6.54 9.24
CA CYS A 31 -6.96 6.99 9.08
C CYS A 31 -6.84 8.51 8.85
N ALA A 32 -7.85 9.15 8.22
CA ALA A 32 -7.83 10.59 7.94
C ALA A 32 -7.86 11.42 9.23
N ILE A 33 -8.52 10.90 10.28
CA ILE A 33 -8.59 11.48 11.62
C ILE A 33 -7.21 11.48 12.29
N VAL A 34 -6.29 10.62 11.86
CA VAL A 34 -4.92 10.53 12.40
C VAL A 34 -3.93 11.28 11.51
N ILE A 35 -3.98 11.07 10.20
CA ILE A 35 -3.02 11.61 9.24
C ILE A 35 -3.09 13.14 9.18
N LEU A 36 -4.29 13.73 9.09
CA LEU A 36 -4.44 15.18 8.92
C LEU A 36 -3.95 15.99 10.13
N PRO A 37 -4.26 15.61 11.39
CA PRO A 37 -3.65 16.23 12.56
C PRO A 37 -2.13 16.14 12.56
N ILE A 38 -1.54 14.98 12.25
CA ILE A 38 -0.09 14.82 12.30
C ILE A 38 0.60 15.69 11.24
N ILE A 39 0.09 15.71 10.00
CA ILE A 39 0.63 16.59 8.95
C ILE A 39 0.53 18.06 9.38
N THR A 40 -0.55 18.44 10.04
CA THR A 40 -0.79 19.82 10.51
C THR A 40 0.15 20.18 11.68
N GLY A 41 0.28 19.30 12.66
CA GLY A 41 1.15 19.47 13.82
C GLY A 41 2.63 19.53 13.45
N ARG A 42 3.08 18.71 12.49
CA ARG A 42 4.44 18.75 11.95
C ARG A 42 4.81 20.07 11.29
N LYS A 43 3.83 20.87 10.86
CA LYS A 43 4.03 22.22 10.33
C LYS A 43 4.01 23.30 11.42
N GLY A 44 4.00 22.92 12.70
CA GLY A 44 3.97 23.83 13.85
C GLY A 44 2.56 24.20 14.32
N PHE A 45 1.50 23.70 13.68
CA PHE A 45 0.11 24.03 14.01
C PHE A 45 -0.51 22.99 14.97
N VAL A 46 0.07 22.87 16.16
CA VAL A 46 -0.30 21.82 17.13
C VAL A 46 -1.73 22.00 17.65
N LYS A 47 -2.15 23.24 17.95
CA LYS A 47 -3.51 23.52 18.42
C LYS A 47 -4.54 23.15 17.36
N GLU A 48 -4.29 23.53 16.12
CA GLU A 48 -5.16 23.22 14.99
C GLU A 48 -5.21 21.72 14.70
N ALA A 49 -4.11 21.01 14.86
CA ALA A 49 -4.09 19.55 14.76
C ALA A 49 -5.07 18.90 15.75
N PHE A 50 -5.09 19.34 17.01
CA PHE A 50 -6.07 18.85 17.99
C PHE A 50 -7.51 19.21 17.63
N ILE A 51 -7.75 20.38 17.04
CA ILE A 51 -9.09 20.76 16.56
C ILE A 51 -9.54 19.84 15.42
N ILE A 52 -8.66 19.56 14.44
CA ILE A 52 -8.97 18.61 13.36
C ILE A 52 -9.31 17.23 13.95
N ALA A 53 -8.48 16.73 14.87
CA ALA A 53 -8.67 15.43 15.51
C ALA A 53 -10.01 15.38 16.26
N GLY A 54 -10.29 16.38 17.09
CA GLY A 54 -11.51 16.46 17.88
C GLY A 54 -12.77 16.50 17.03
N ILE A 55 -12.81 17.34 15.99
CA ILE A 55 -13.94 17.39 15.05
C ILE A 55 -14.10 16.05 14.31
N GLY A 56 -13.00 15.47 13.84
CA GLY A 56 -13.01 14.20 13.12
C GLY A 56 -13.56 13.06 13.98
N VAL A 57 -13.07 12.91 15.22
CA VAL A 57 -13.56 11.92 16.18
C VAL A 57 -15.02 12.15 16.51
N PHE A 58 -15.44 13.39 16.79
CA PHE A 58 -16.82 13.71 17.13
C PHE A 58 -17.79 13.29 16.02
N ILE A 59 -17.46 13.60 14.77
CA ILE A 59 -18.28 13.21 13.62
C ILE A 59 -18.27 11.70 13.45
N ALA A 60 -17.11 11.04 13.55
CA ALA A 60 -17.02 9.58 13.46
C ALA A 60 -17.86 8.87 14.53
N LEU A 61 -17.87 9.37 15.77
CA LEU A 61 -18.75 8.87 16.83
C LEU A 61 -20.23 9.05 16.50
N GLY A 62 -20.58 10.11 15.76
CA GLY A 62 -21.92 10.30 15.23
C GLY A 62 -22.41 9.13 14.38
N TYR A 63 -21.53 8.42 13.67
CA TYR A 63 -21.88 7.21 12.92
C TYR A 63 -22.30 6.08 13.86
N MET A 64 -21.52 5.83 14.92
CA MET A 64 -21.85 4.80 15.90
C MET A 64 -23.15 5.14 16.63
N LEU A 65 -23.32 6.41 17.01
CA LEU A 65 -24.54 6.89 17.65
C LEU A 65 -25.76 6.71 16.74
N TYR A 66 -25.64 7.10 15.46
CA TYR A 66 -26.70 6.90 14.46
C TYR A 66 -27.13 5.43 14.38
N ASN A 67 -26.18 4.51 14.23
CA ASN A 67 -26.49 3.08 14.12
C ASN A 67 -27.12 2.53 15.41
N CYS A 68 -26.64 2.96 16.57
CA CYS A 68 -27.20 2.58 17.86
C CYS A 68 -28.64 3.10 18.04
N LEU A 69 -28.94 4.32 17.60
CA LEU A 69 -30.28 4.91 17.71
C LEU A 69 -31.29 4.34 16.70
N VAL A 70 -30.85 3.99 15.49
CA VAL A 70 -31.74 3.48 14.44
C VAL A 70 -32.13 2.02 14.68
N ASN A 71 -31.18 1.18 15.09
CA ASN A 71 -31.47 -0.23 15.40
C ASN A 71 -30.51 -0.76 16.49
N PRO A 72 -30.84 -0.56 17.78
CA PRO A 72 -29.98 -0.96 18.90
C PRO A 72 -29.69 -2.46 18.94
N GLU A 73 -30.66 -3.30 18.56
CA GLU A 73 -30.52 -4.76 18.55
C GLU A 73 -29.54 -5.22 17.47
N ALA A 74 -29.70 -4.72 16.23
CA ALA A 74 -28.78 -5.02 15.14
C ALA A 74 -27.37 -4.51 15.44
N PHE A 75 -27.25 -3.29 15.99
CA PHE A 75 -25.96 -2.72 16.39
C PHE A 75 -25.26 -3.59 17.43
N SER A 76 -25.97 -3.99 18.49
CA SER A 76 -25.41 -4.84 19.56
C SER A 76 -25.02 -6.21 19.02
N LYS A 77 -25.86 -6.82 18.16
CA LYS A 77 -25.59 -8.12 17.54
C LYS A 77 -24.36 -8.09 16.63
N ILE A 78 -24.21 -7.05 15.81
CA ILE A 78 -23.02 -6.85 14.95
C ILE A 78 -21.78 -6.65 15.80
N LEU A 79 -21.86 -5.86 16.88
CA LEU A 79 -20.72 -5.63 17.78
C LEU A 79 -20.27 -6.92 18.47
N THR A 80 -21.22 -7.75 18.92
CA THR A 80 -20.94 -9.07 19.49
C THR A 80 -20.30 -10.00 18.47
N LEU A 81 -20.88 -10.12 17.26
CA LEU A 81 -20.33 -10.92 16.17
C LEU A 81 -18.91 -10.47 15.78
N TYR A 82 -18.68 -9.15 15.72
CA TYR A 82 -17.37 -8.57 15.45
C TYR A 82 -16.36 -8.94 16.55
N ASN A 83 -16.75 -8.86 17.83
CA ASN A 83 -15.87 -9.25 18.93
C ASN A 83 -15.56 -10.76 18.94
N GLU A 84 -16.54 -11.60 18.63
CA GLU A 84 -16.37 -13.06 18.61
C GLU A 84 -15.52 -13.54 17.42
N HIS A 85 -15.74 -12.97 16.22
CA HIS A 85 -15.06 -13.40 14.99
C HIS A 85 -13.79 -12.61 14.66
N HIS A 86 -13.73 -11.30 14.94
CA HIS A 86 -12.57 -10.45 14.64
C HIS A 86 -11.66 -10.31 15.85
N MET A 87 -12.10 -9.89 17.04
CA MET A 87 -11.15 -9.64 18.15
C MET A 87 -10.39 -10.88 18.68
N ASN A 88 -10.93 -12.09 18.49
CA ASN A 88 -10.18 -13.33 18.77
C ASN A 88 -9.05 -13.64 17.74
N LYS A 89 -9.07 -12.99 16.58
CA LYS A 89 -8.18 -13.23 15.43
C LYS A 89 -7.31 -12.02 15.05
N THR A 90 -7.79 -10.79 15.26
CA THR A 90 -7.05 -9.53 15.12
C THR A 90 -6.04 -9.34 16.26
N LYS A 91 -5.07 -10.24 16.35
CA LYS A 91 -3.97 -10.13 17.31
C LYS A 91 -2.95 -9.12 16.78
N PHE A 92 -2.25 -8.43 17.68
CA PHE A 92 -0.99 -7.69 17.38
C PHE A 92 0.01 -8.54 16.55
N ASN A 93 -0.17 -9.87 16.61
CA ASN A 93 0.48 -10.87 15.78
C ASN A 93 0.30 -10.66 14.26
N ILE A 94 -0.73 -9.97 13.77
CA ILE A 94 -0.88 -9.68 12.33
C ILE A 94 0.29 -8.82 11.82
N ILE A 95 0.69 -7.79 12.58
CA ILE A 95 1.83 -6.92 12.24
C ILE A 95 3.14 -7.73 12.27
N ILE A 96 3.32 -8.55 13.31
CA ILE A 96 4.50 -9.43 13.44
C ILE A 96 4.52 -10.44 12.29
N ARG A 97 3.41 -11.12 11.99
CA ARG A 97 3.28 -12.07 10.88
C ARG A 97 3.47 -11.40 9.52
N TYR A 98 3.12 -10.13 9.31
CA TYR A 98 3.49 -9.43 8.07
C TYR A 98 4.99 -9.22 7.92
N ILE A 99 5.69 -9.02 9.04
CA ILE A 99 7.14 -8.83 9.05
C ILE A 99 7.87 -10.18 8.96
N THR A 100 7.31 -11.25 9.55
CA THR A 100 7.97 -12.55 9.69
C THR A 100 7.50 -13.63 8.71
N GLU A 101 6.26 -13.57 8.22
CA GLU A 101 5.65 -14.54 7.29
C GLU A 101 5.43 -13.90 5.91
N ALA A 102 6.47 -13.89 5.08
CA ALA A 102 6.38 -13.44 3.67
C ALA A 102 5.30 -14.18 2.85
N ARG A 103 4.83 -15.35 3.31
CA ARG A 103 3.74 -16.12 2.71
C ARG A 103 2.35 -15.50 2.89
N LEU A 104 2.13 -14.65 3.88
CA LEU A 104 0.87 -13.87 3.99
C LEU A 104 0.73 -12.85 2.85
N ALA A 105 1.85 -12.42 2.26
CA ALA A 105 1.85 -11.63 1.03
C ALA A 105 1.40 -12.43 -0.20
N GLN A 106 1.31 -13.77 -0.11
CA GLN A 106 1.03 -14.67 -1.23
C GLN A 106 -0.38 -15.25 -1.21
N ILE A 107 -1.16 -15.03 -0.15
CA ILE A 107 -2.56 -15.44 -0.12
C ILE A 107 -3.35 -14.45 -1.00
N PRO A 108 -4.08 -14.94 -2.04
CA PRO A 108 -4.81 -14.09 -2.98
C PRO A 108 -5.82 -13.17 -2.30
N ALA A 109 -6.43 -13.68 -1.23
CA ALA A 109 -7.41 -12.98 -0.42
C ALA A 109 -6.80 -11.94 0.53
N THR A 110 -5.50 -12.01 0.83
CA THR A 110 -4.90 -11.09 1.81
C THR A 110 -4.04 -10.04 1.12
N PHE A 111 -3.09 -10.40 0.24
CA PHE A 111 -2.14 -9.41 -0.32
C PHE A 111 -1.45 -9.83 -1.64
N GLY A 112 -1.86 -10.94 -2.26
CA GLY A 112 -1.21 -11.53 -3.45
C GLY A 112 -1.24 -10.69 -4.74
N LEU A 113 -2.02 -9.63 -4.77
CA LEU A 113 -2.12 -8.75 -5.93
C LEU A 113 -1.24 -7.52 -5.68
N GLY A 114 -0.11 -7.40 -6.39
CA GLY A 114 0.57 -6.19 -6.91
C GLY A 114 0.61 -4.83 -6.18
N TYR A 115 -0.12 -4.62 -5.09
CA TYR A 115 -0.54 -3.32 -4.58
C TYR A 115 0.21 -2.98 -3.29
N LEU A 116 0.41 -3.92 -2.36
CA LEU A 116 1.28 -3.70 -1.19
C LEU A 116 2.74 -3.38 -1.60
N LEU A 117 3.10 -3.75 -2.82
CA LEU A 117 4.29 -3.33 -3.54
C LEU A 117 4.43 -1.80 -3.67
N TRP A 118 3.36 -1.11 -4.08
CA TRP A 118 3.34 0.36 -4.18
C TRP A 118 3.44 1.05 -2.82
N PHE A 119 2.93 0.39 -1.78
CA PHE A 119 3.16 0.79 -0.39
C PHE A 119 4.65 0.69 -0.02
N TRP A 120 5.32 -0.42 -0.36
CA TRP A 120 6.78 -0.55 -0.20
C TRP A 120 7.55 0.47 -1.05
N PHE A 121 7.07 0.84 -2.24
CA PHE A 121 7.64 1.95 -3.02
C PHE A 121 7.49 3.30 -2.33
N ALA A 122 6.36 3.59 -1.69
CA ALA A 122 6.20 4.81 -0.91
C ALA A 122 7.17 4.88 0.27
N ILE A 123 7.38 3.75 0.97
CA ILE A 123 8.37 3.65 2.05
C ILE A 123 9.79 3.78 1.50
N ALA A 124 10.19 3.00 0.50
CA ALA A 124 11.53 3.04 -0.07
C ALA A 124 11.88 4.40 -0.70
N TYR A 125 10.92 5.02 -1.40
CA TYR A 125 11.06 6.37 -1.96
C TYR A 125 11.30 7.41 -0.85
N SER A 126 10.64 7.24 0.29
CA SER A 126 10.77 8.17 1.41
C SER A 126 12.07 8.05 2.19
N ILE A 127 12.66 6.85 2.28
CA ILE A 127 13.96 6.64 2.95
C ILE A 127 15.06 7.44 2.25
N GLY A 128 14.93 7.66 0.93
CA GLY A 128 15.85 8.47 0.13
C GLY A 128 15.53 9.97 0.06
N LYS A 129 14.44 10.46 0.67
CA LYS A 129 14.01 11.86 0.61
C LYS A 129 13.84 12.43 2.02
N ARG A 130 14.00 13.74 2.19
CA ARG A 130 13.68 14.43 3.46
C ARG A 130 12.18 14.54 3.74
N ASP A 131 11.33 14.24 2.75
CA ASP A 131 9.87 14.30 2.91
C ASP A 131 9.33 12.98 3.47
N THR A 132 9.05 13.01 4.77
CA THR A 132 8.55 11.88 5.55
C THR A 132 7.02 11.91 5.70
N ILE A 133 6.30 12.82 5.03
CA ILE A 133 4.84 12.89 5.13
C ILE A 133 4.19 11.73 4.37
N VAL A 134 4.61 11.50 3.14
CA VAL A 134 4.10 10.41 2.28
C VAL A 134 4.25 9.04 2.94
N PRO A 135 5.44 8.58 3.39
CA PRO A 135 5.56 7.26 3.98
C PRO A 135 4.79 7.11 5.27
N PHE A 136 4.66 8.18 6.03
CA PHE A 136 4.00 8.15 7.32
C PHE A 136 2.48 8.07 7.16
N ALA A 137 1.92 8.84 6.22
CA ALA A 137 0.51 8.73 5.84
C ALA A 137 0.21 7.34 5.26
N THR A 138 1.08 6.84 4.39
CA THR A 138 0.99 5.50 3.81
C THR A 138 1.05 4.43 4.90
N PHE A 139 2.01 4.51 5.83
CA PHE A 139 2.16 3.61 6.97
C PHE A 139 0.93 3.58 7.88
N ILE A 140 0.42 4.74 8.32
CA ILE A 140 -0.79 4.81 9.15
C ILE A 140 -1.98 4.16 8.44
N PHE A 141 -2.13 4.42 7.14
CA PHE A 141 -3.20 3.80 6.38
C PHE A 141 -3.05 2.28 6.33
N LEU A 142 -1.85 1.74 6.11
CA LEU A 142 -1.64 0.29 6.15
C LEU A 142 -1.94 -0.29 7.52
N MET A 143 -1.48 0.35 8.59
CA MET A 143 -1.80 -0.10 9.95
C MET A 143 -3.32 -0.11 10.19
N THR A 144 -4.02 0.88 9.65
CA THR A 144 -5.49 0.95 9.70
C THR A 144 -6.11 -0.20 8.92
N LEU A 145 -5.62 -0.50 7.71
CA LEU A 145 -6.06 -1.65 6.94
C LEU A 145 -5.83 -2.95 7.68
N CYS A 146 -4.64 -3.18 8.23
CA CYS A 146 -4.32 -4.39 8.99
C CYS A 146 -5.20 -4.52 10.24
N ALA A 147 -5.60 -3.41 10.85
CA ALA A 147 -6.49 -3.39 12.01
C ALA A 147 -7.96 -3.62 11.64
N VAL A 148 -8.39 -3.21 10.45
CA VAL A 148 -9.79 -3.27 9.99
C VAL A 148 -10.04 -4.49 9.09
N SER A 149 -9.00 -5.10 8.51
CA SER A 149 -9.10 -6.28 7.66
C SER A 149 -9.31 -7.55 8.48
N SER A 150 -10.19 -8.43 8.01
CA SER A 150 -10.29 -9.79 8.54
C SER A 150 -9.20 -10.70 7.98
N ASP A 151 -8.72 -11.64 8.78
CA ASP A 151 -7.77 -12.69 8.41
C ASP A 151 -8.25 -13.58 7.25
N VAL A 152 -9.54 -13.52 6.94
CA VAL A 152 -10.21 -14.41 5.99
C VAL A 152 -10.24 -13.80 4.59
N PHE A 153 -10.53 -12.50 4.47
CA PHE A 153 -10.53 -11.78 3.19
C PHE A 153 -10.20 -10.29 3.40
N SER A 154 -9.07 -9.84 2.84
CA SER A 154 -8.76 -8.43 2.56
C SER A 154 -9.25 -8.09 1.16
N TYR A 155 -10.47 -7.55 1.06
CA TYR A 155 -11.02 -7.14 -0.22
C TYR A 155 -10.26 -5.90 -0.77
N GLY A 156 -9.84 -5.95 -2.04
CA GLY A 156 -9.11 -4.86 -2.71
C GLY A 156 -9.80 -3.49 -2.66
N TRP A 157 -11.13 -3.45 -2.44
CA TRP A 157 -11.88 -2.20 -2.28
C TRP A 157 -11.53 -1.40 -1.02
N TYR A 158 -10.89 -1.99 -0.01
CA TYR A 158 -10.48 -1.26 1.21
C TYR A 158 -9.30 -0.32 0.91
N PHE A 159 -8.62 -0.56 -0.21
CA PHE A 159 -7.41 0.14 -0.64
C PHE A 159 -7.67 1.22 -1.69
N LEU A 160 -8.90 1.34 -2.21
CA LEU A 160 -9.29 2.38 -3.18
C LEU A 160 -8.87 3.80 -2.76
N PRO A 161 -8.97 4.21 -1.48
CA PRO A 161 -8.52 5.54 -1.06
C PRO A 161 -7.00 5.74 -1.15
N LEU A 162 -6.19 4.67 -1.18
CA LEU A 162 -4.73 4.74 -1.27
C LEU A 162 -4.19 4.78 -2.69
N TYR A 163 -4.95 4.27 -3.67
CA TYR A 163 -4.47 4.15 -5.05
C TYR A 163 -3.88 5.44 -5.63
N PRO A 164 -4.44 6.64 -5.40
CA PRO A 164 -3.81 7.88 -5.86
C PRO A 164 -2.43 8.12 -5.25
N PHE A 165 -2.26 7.91 -3.95
CA PHE A 165 -0.97 8.11 -3.26
C PHE A 165 0.05 7.07 -3.67
N MET A 166 -0.39 5.82 -3.84
CA MET A 166 0.41 4.73 -4.35
C MET A 166 0.89 5.03 -5.76
N ALA A 167 -0.01 5.41 -6.67
CA ALA A 167 0.32 5.79 -8.05
C ALA A 167 1.33 6.95 -8.10
N ILE A 168 1.15 7.98 -7.27
CA ILE A 168 2.10 9.11 -7.16
C ILE A 168 3.47 8.60 -6.68
N ALA A 169 3.49 7.79 -5.61
CA ALA A 169 4.73 7.29 -5.03
C ALA A 169 5.53 6.44 -6.02
N GLY A 170 4.89 5.48 -6.70
CA GLY A 170 5.63 4.69 -7.68
C GLY A 170 5.91 5.45 -8.97
N GLY A 171 5.11 6.44 -9.38
CA GLY A 171 5.48 7.36 -10.46
C GLY A 171 6.77 8.13 -10.15
N LEU A 172 6.89 8.63 -8.91
CA LEU A 172 8.12 9.28 -8.42
C LEU A 172 9.29 8.29 -8.34
N PHE A 173 9.06 7.06 -7.88
CA PHE A 173 10.06 6.00 -7.89
C PHE A 173 10.55 5.69 -9.32
N MET A 174 9.65 5.50 -10.28
CA MET A 174 9.99 5.18 -11.67
C MET A 174 10.83 6.30 -12.31
N ARG A 175 10.42 7.56 -12.10
CA ARG A 175 11.22 8.72 -12.52
C ARG A 175 12.62 8.69 -11.90
N ASP A 176 12.72 8.41 -10.61
CA ASP A 176 14.00 8.40 -9.89
C ASP A 176 14.85 7.17 -10.23
N PHE A 177 14.23 6.05 -10.62
CA PHE A 177 14.90 4.84 -11.08
C PHE A 177 15.55 5.05 -12.45
N ILE A 178 14.82 5.63 -13.41
CA ILE A 178 15.35 5.95 -14.73
C ILE A 178 16.43 7.05 -14.66
N SER A 179 16.18 8.10 -13.88
CA SER A 179 17.10 9.25 -13.84
C SER A 179 18.38 8.96 -13.07
N LYS A 180 18.29 8.19 -11.98
CA LYS A 180 19.40 7.84 -11.08
C LYS A 180 19.34 6.34 -10.74
N PRO A 181 19.66 5.44 -11.69
CA PRO A 181 19.64 4.01 -11.45
C PRO A 181 20.65 3.63 -10.36
N ASN A 182 20.29 2.66 -9.52
CA ASN A 182 21.21 2.05 -8.55
C ASN A 182 20.72 0.64 -8.21
N THR A 183 21.59 -0.16 -7.59
CA THR A 183 21.30 -1.56 -7.24
C THR A 183 20.13 -1.70 -6.29
N ALA A 184 20.00 -0.80 -5.31
CA ALA A 184 18.90 -0.87 -4.33
C ALA A 184 17.52 -0.73 -4.99
N LYS A 185 17.36 0.23 -5.90
CA LYS A 185 16.12 0.41 -6.67
C LYS A 185 15.88 -0.74 -7.64
N ALA A 186 16.93 -1.30 -8.24
CA ALA A 186 16.84 -2.47 -9.10
C ALA A 186 16.36 -3.72 -8.35
N LEU A 187 16.90 -3.94 -7.14
CA LEU A 187 16.46 -5.02 -6.28
C LEU A 187 14.98 -4.87 -5.92
N LEU A 188 14.55 -3.65 -5.59
CA LEU A 188 13.16 -3.35 -5.31
C LEU A 188 12.27 -3.64 -6.52
N ILE A 189 12.53 -3.10 -7.71
CA ILE A 189 11.67 -3.35 -8.88
C ILE A 189 11.60 -4.84 -9.26
N LEU A 190 12.70 -5.60 -9.09
CA LEU A 190 12.73 -7.04 -9.36
C LEU A 190 11.91 -7.84 -8.36
N LEU A 191 12.23 -7.73 -7.06
CA LEU A 191 11.53 -8.47 -6.00
C LEU A 191 10.06 -8.14 -5.92
N VAL A 192 9.73 -6.90 -6.24
CA VAL A 192 8.44 -6.33 -5.93
C VAL A 192 7.59 -6.34 -7.20
N LEU A 193 7.95 -5.53 -8.21
CA LEU A 193 7.08 -5.31 -9.36
C LEU A 193 7.12 -6.40 -10.40
N VAL A 194 8.28 -7.04 -10.60
CA VAL A 194 8.42 -8.05 -11.66
C VAL A 194 8.13 -9.44 -11.12
N ALA A 195 8.59 -9.81 -9.92
CA ALA A 195 8.41 -11.16 -9.38
C ALA A 195 6.93 -11.55 -9.18
N VAL A 196 6.07 -10.61 -8.77
CA VAL A 196 4.64 -10.89 -8.56
C VAL A 196 3.90 -11.24 -9.86
N PRO A 197 3.86 -10.40 -10.91
CA PRO A 197 3.24 -10.78 -12.17
C PRO A 197 3.95 -11.96 -12.85
N LEU A 198 5.27 -12.09 -12.66
CA LEU A 198 6.02 -13.23 -13.18
C LEU A 198 5.59 -14.55 -12.53
N LYS A 199 5.27 -14.56 -11.24
CA LYS A 199 4.70 -15.72 -10.53
C LYS A 199 3.37 -16.18 -11.15
N GLU A 200 2.51 -15.24 -11.52
CA GLU A 200 1.19 -15.53 -12.10
C GLU A 200 1.28 -16.11 -13.52
N ILE A 201 2.37 -15.82 -14.24
CA ILE A 201 2.57 -16.27 -15.63
C ILE A 201 3.41 -17.55 -15.70
N LEU A 202 4.35 -17.74 -14.76
CA LEU A 202 5.24 -18.89 -14.77
C LEU A 202 4.51 -20.18 -14.36
N PRO A 203 4.79 -21.31 -15.06
CA PRO A 203 4.31 -22.60 -14.60
C PRO A 203 4.90 -22.97 -13.23
N GLU A 204 4.12 -23.74 -12.46
CA GLU A 204 4.36 -23.97 -11.03
C GLU A 204 5.74 -24.59 -10.72
N ASN A 205 6.24 -25.46 -11.60
CA ASN A 205 7.57 -26.05 -11.50
C ASN A 205 8.72 -25.02 -11.56
N LEU A 206 8.58 -23.98 -12.39
CA LEU A 206 9.58 -22.91 -12.50
C LEU A 206 9.46 -21.91 -11.36
N ASN A 207 8.22 -21.59 -10.96
CA ASN A 207 7.94 -20.68 -9.84
C ASN A 207 8.51 -21.20 -8.50
N ASN A 208 8.44 -22.51 -8.25
CA ASN A 208 8.95 -23.11 -7.01
C ASN A 208 10.47 -23.31 -6.99
N SER A 209 11.18 -23.03 -8.08
CA SER A 209 12.62 -23.24 -8.17
C SER A 209 13.43 -22.11 -7.51
N GLN A 210 14.04 -22.42 -6.36
CA GLN A 210 14.88 -21.46 -5.63
C GLN A 210 16.09 -21.00 -6.44
N TRP A 211 16.70 -21.88 -7.25
CA TRP A 211 17.87 -21.53 -8.06
C TRP A 211 17.51 -20.58 -9.19
N LEU A 212 16.36 -20.78 -9.85
CA LEU A 212 15.88 -19.85 -10.88
C LEU A 212 15.62 -18.47 -10.29
N PHE A 213 14.99 -18.40 -9.11
CA PHE A 213 14.79 -17.13 -8.41
C PHE A 213 16.11 -16.42 -8.07
N ARG A 214 17.12 -17.16 -7.59
CA ARG A 214 18.46 -16.62 -7.32
C ARG A 214 19.14 -16.11 -8.58
N CYS A 215 19.10 -16.88 -9.68
CA CYS A 215 19.65 -16.48 -10.97
C CYS A 215 18.96 -15.23 -11.53
N TYR A 216 17.63 -15.19 -11.45
CA TYR A 216 16.82 -14.04 -11.82
C TYR A 216 17.25 -12.77 -11.07
N LEU A 217 17.40 -12.85 -9.74
CA LEU A 217 17.86 -11.70 -8.96
C LEU A 217 19.31 -11.31 -9.29
N ALA A 218 20.22 -12.28 -9.34
CA ALA A 218 21.64 -12.04 -9.58
C ALA A 218 21.88 -11.39 -10.95
N LEU A 219 21.30 -11.96 -12.01
CA LEU A 219 21.38 -11.41 -13.36
C LEU A 219 20.64 -10.09 -13.48
N GLY A 220 19.51 -9.94 -12.77
CA GLY A 220 18.72 -8.73 -12.82
C GLY A 220 19.44 -7.53 -12.20
N ILE A 221 20.08 -7.69 -11.04
CA ILE A 221 20.78 -6.57 -10.40
C ILE A 221 22.15 -6.27 -11.02
N LEU A 222 22.73 -7.20 -11.80
CA LEU A 222 24.10 -7.12 -12.30
C LEU A 222 24.40 -5.81 -13.05
N PRO A 223 23.56 -5.33 -14.00
CA PRO A 223 23.84 -4.07 -14.71
C PRO A 223 23.94 -2.85 -13.79
N PHE A 224 23.17 -2.86 -12.69
CA PHE A 224 23.13 -1.79 -11.70
C PHE A 224 24.29 -1.89 -10.74
N LEU A 225 24.66 -3.10 -10.34
CA LEU A 225 25.82 -3.34 -9.50
C LEU A 225 27.10 -2.90 -10.20
N VAL A 226 27.28 -3.30 -11.46
CA VAL A 226 28.40 -2.85 -12.29
C VAL A 226 28.42 -1.32 -12.44
N PHE A 227 27.25 -0.69 -12.61
CA PHE A 227 27.13 0.76 -12.67
C PHE A 227 27.52 1.45 -11.36
N ASP A 228 27.05 0.96 -10.21
CA ASP A 228 27.34 1.53 -8.89
C ASP A 228 28.84 1.47 -8.55
N PHE A 229 29.55 0.43 -9.01
CA PHE A 229 30.99 0.27 -8.82
C PHE A 229 31.84 1.05 -9.83
N LEU A 230 31.60 0.89 -11.14
CA LEU A 230 32.46 1.46 -12.19
C LEU A 230 32.15 2.91 -12.52
N LYS A 231 30.89 3.35 -12.36
CA LYS A 231 30.42 4.73 -12.59
C LYS A 231 30.79 5.31 -13.96
N ASN A 232 30.97 4.45 -14.96
CA ASN A 232 31.34 4.84 -16.32
C ASN A 232 30.11 5.17 -17.17
N ARG A 233 30.31 5.97 -18.24
CA ARG A 233 29.22 6.37 -19.15
C ARG A 233 28.51 5.18 -19.79
N ILE A 234 29.27 4.17 -20.22
CA ILE A 234 28.73 2.94 -20.83
C ILE A 234 27.86 2.18 -19.82
N THR A 235 28.37 1.95 -18.61
CA THR A 235 27.61 1.26 -17.55
C THR A 235 26.33 2.02 -17.17
N GLY A 236 26.36 3.35 -17.22
CA GLY A 236 25.17 4.18 -17.00
C GLY A 236 24.13 4.07 -18.12
N ILE A 237 24.57 3.97 -19.37
CA ILE A 237 23.68 3.70 -20.51
C ILE A 237 23.04 2.32 -20.35
N ILE A 238 23.85 1.28 -20.07
CA ILE A 238 23.34 -0.09 -19.88
C ILE A 238 22.30 -0.11 -18.75
N ALA A 239 22.61 0.44 -17.57
CA ALA A 239 21.69 0.47 -16.44
C ALA A 239 20.38 1.22 -16.77
N LYS A 240 20.44 2.34 -17.49
CA LYS A 240 19.24 3.07 -17.94
C LYS A 240 18.41 2.26 -18.94
N THR A 241 19.06 1.62 -19.91
CA THR A 241 18.39 0.73 -20.86
C THR A 241 17.71 -0.43 -20.13
N THR A 242 18.38 -1.03 -19.15
CA THR A 242 17.78 -2.06 -18.28
C THR A 242 16.56 -1.54 -17.50
N CYS A 243 16.57 -0.29 -17.02
CA CYS A 243 15.38 0.31 -16.40
C CYS A 243 14.18 0.31 -17.34
N TYR A 244 14.36 0.76 -18.59
CA TYR A 244 13.29 0.78 -19.57
C TYR A 244 12.81 -0.63 -19.91
N ILE A 245 13.71 -1.61 -20.01
CA ILE A 245 13.35 -3.01 -20.23
C ILE A 245 12.46 -3.51 -19.07
N TYR A 246 12.81 -3.23 -17.82
CA TYR A 246 12.00 -3.64 -16.66
C TYR A 246 10.62 -3.02 -16.64
N ILE A 247 10.53 -1.72 -16.96
CA ILE A 247 9.26 -1.01 -17.01
C ILE A 247 8.38 -1.56 -18.15
N SER A 248 8.95 -1.75 -19.34
CA SER A 248 8.23 -2.33 -20.47
C SER A 248 7.76 -3.75 -20.17
N PHE A 249 8.64 -4.58 -19.59
CA PHE A 249 8.31 -5.95 -19.20
C PHE A 249 7.18 -6.00 -18.17
N LEU A 250 7.24 -5.13 -17.15
CA LEU A 250 6.17 -4.97 -16.17
C LEU A 250 4.82 -4.64 -16.83
N ILE A 251 4.81 -3.64 -17.73
CA ILE A 251 3.59 -3.21 -18.42
C ILE A 251 3.02 -4.36 -19.26
N ILE A 252 3.87 -5.03 -20.05
CA ILE A 252 3.46 -6.14 -20.91
C ILE A 252 2.87 -7.28 -20.09
N MET A 253 3.52 -7.69 -19.00
CA MET A 253 3.00 -8.74 -18.12
C MET A 253 1.65 -8.36 -17.51
N ASN A 254 1.49 -7.10 -17.06
CA ASN A 254 0.21 -6.66 -16.50
C ASN A 254 -0.90 -6.62 -17.57
N ILE A 255 -0.59 -6.19 -18.79
CA ILE A 255 -1.54 -6.25 -19.91
C ILE A 255 -1.94 -7.70 -20.19
N TYR A 256 -0.97 -8.62 -20.22
CA TYR A 256 -1.22 -10.04 -20.41
C TYR A 256 -2.13 -10.62 -19.32
N ILE A 257 -1.83 -10.35 -18.05
CA ILE A 257 -2.64 -10.81 -16.90
C ILE A 257 -4.07 -10.27 -16.99
N VAL A 258 -4.25 -8.99 -17.33
CA VAL A 258 -5.59 -8.39 -17.47
C VAL A 258 -6.36 -9.00 -18.64
N TYR A 259 -5.69 -9.25 -19.77
CA TYR A 259 -6.31 -9.84 -20.95
C TYR A 259 -6.73 -11.29 -20.73
N HIS A 260 -5.94 -12.06 -19.96
CA HIS A 260 -6.21 -13.46 -19.62
C HIS A 260 -6.77 -13.65 -18.22
N LEU A 261 -7.34 -12.59 -17.62
CA LEU A 261 -7.77 -12.62 -16.21
C LEU A 261 -8.78 -13.74 -15.96
N THR A 262 -9.71 -13.96 -16.90
CA THR A 262 -10.70 -15.03 -16.82
C THR A 262 -10.11 -16.43 -16.87
N ASP A 263 -9.02 -16.63 -17.62
CA ASP A 263 -8.37 -17.94 -17.75
C ASP A 263 -7.43 -18.24 -16.56
N LEU A 264 -6.77 -17.19 -16.05
CA LEU A 264 -5.83 -17.25 -14.93
C LEU A 264 -6.54 -17.41 -13.59
N TYR A 265 -7.73 -16.81 -13.45
CA TYR A 265 -8.54 -16.83 -12.23
C TYR A 265 -9.86 -17.58 -12.42
N ASP A 266 -9.91 -18.54 -13.35
CA ASP A 266 -11.07 -19.42 -13.51
C ASP A 266 -11.25 -20.27 -12.22
N PRO A 267 -12.32 -20.05 -11.44
CA PRO A 267 -12.54 -20.80 -10.22
C PRO A 267 -12.69 -22.31 -10.47
N LEU A 268 -13.11 -22.73 -11.67
CA LEU A 268 -13.25 -24.15 -12.01
C LEU A 268 -11.88 -24.86 -12.11
N LYS A 269 -10.85 -24.16 -12.60
CA LYS A 269 -9.47 -24.67 -12.63
C LYS A 269 -8.79 -24.66 -11.28
N MET A 270 -9.09 -23.69 -10.40
CA MET A 270 -8.51 -23.61 -9.06
C MET A 270 -9.00 -24.71 -8.10
N TYR A 271 -10.22 -25.24 -8.31
CA TYR A 271 -10.82 -26.27 -7.44
C TYR A 271 -10.82 -27.68 -8.04
N GLY A 272 -10.27 -27.87 -9.25
CA GLY A 272 -10.10 -29.20 -9.84
C GLY A 272 -11.41 -29.91 -10.15
N TYR A 273 -12.29 -29.27 -10.93
CA TYR A 273 -13.44 -29.92 -11.58
C TYR A 273 -13.20 -30.05 -13.09
#